data_AF-A0A1M6G978-F1
#
_entry.id   AF-A0A1M6G978-F1
#
_cell.length_a   1.000
_cell.length_b   1.000
_cell.length_c   1.000
_cell.angle_alpha   90.00
_cell.angle_beta   90.00
_cell.angle_gamma   90.00
#
_symmetry.space_group_name_H-M   'P 1'
#
loop_
_entity.id
_entity.type
_entity.pdbx_description
1 polymer ?
#
loop_
_entity_poly.entity_id
_entity_poly.type
_entity_poly.pdbx_seq_one_letter_code
_entity_poly.pdbx_strand_id
1 'polypeptide(L)'
;MDEELLEELNKIIIECFNHPPIALYKGINPNTRKAVNTAMSLNLIYESRPHQYKLNDNGMRVIQLGSIEKYLSELESKYENKSTHITNHGNFVMGDNSGNLRQSSDSFENNTTTINPSTPKATRKNPIISILSKFWWLLIIPVIAGVILILIQKYL
;
A
#
# COMPACT_ATOMS: atom_id res chain seq x y z
N MET A 1 -1.68 -10.57 14.97
CA MET A 1 -2.47 -10.98 13.79
C MET A 1 -2.65 -12.48 13.89
N ASP A 2 -3.85 -13.01 13.64
CA ASP A 2 -4.08 -14.46 13.70
C ASP A 2 -3.25 -15.17 12.61
N GLU A 3 -2.70 -16.35 12.91
CA GLU A 3 -1.81 -17.09 12.00
C GLU A 3 -2.49 -17.43 10.67
N GLU A 4 -3.75 -17.88 10.73
CA GLU A 4 -4.58 -18.18 9.56
C GLU A 4 -4.80 -16.95 8.66
N LEU A 5 -4.98 -15.77 9.27
CA LEU A 5 -5.14 -14.53 8.52
C LEU A 5 -3.83 -14.12 7.83
N LEU A 6 -2.70 -14.30 8.52
CA LEU A 6 -1.39 -13.97 8.00
C LEU A 6 -0.99 -14.85 6.81
N GLU A 7 -1.30 -16.15 6.87
CA GLU A 7 -1.10 -17.09 5.77
C GLU A 7 -1.93 -16.68 4.55
N GLU A 8 -3.23 -16.42 4.75
CA GLU A 8 -4.12 -16.02 3.66
C GLU A 8 -3.72 -14.64 3.08
N LEU A 9 -3.21 -13.74 3.91
CA LEU A 9 -2.66 -12.44 3.47
C LEU A 9 -1.42 -12.62 2.59
N ASN A 10 -0.47 -13.48 2.98
CA ASN A 10 0.70 -13.82 2.18
C ASN A 10 0.29 -14.42 0.84
N LYS A 11 -0.67 -15.35 0.85
CA LYS A 11 -1.20 -15.99 -0.36
C LYS A 11 -1.77 -14.95 -1.34
N ILE A 12 -2.61 -14.03 -0.87
CA ILE A 12 -3.19 -12.97 -1.70
C ILE A 12 -2.13 -12.05 -2.29
N ILE A 13 -1.09 -11.72 -1.53
CA ILE A 13 0.00 -10.87 -2.01
C ILE A 13 0.79 -11.58 -3.12
N ILE A 14 1.11 -12.87 -2.93
CA ILE A 14 1.79 -13.69 -3.94
C ILE A 14 0.92 -13.85 -5.19
N GLU A 15 -0.38 -14.10 -5.02
CA GLU A 15 -1.33 -14.20 -6.12
C GLU A 15 -1.42 -12.87 -6.89
N CYS A 16 -1.38 -11.73 -6.20
CA CYS A 16 -1.41 -10.41 -6.84
C CYS A 16 -0.12 -10.15 -7.62
N PHE A 17 0.99 -10.71 -7.18
CA PHE A 17 2.28 -10.61 -7.87
C PHE A 17 2.30 -11.46 -9.14
N ASN A 18 1.85 -12.71 -9.05
CA ASN A 18 1.90 -13.67 -10.16
C ASN A 18 0.82 -13.38 -11.22
N HIS A 19 -0.38 -12.96 -10.81
CA HIS A 19 -1.54 -12.82 -11.68
C HIS A 19 -2.30 -11.49 -11.48
N PRO A 20 -1.68 -10.33 -11.74
CA PRO A 20 -2.35 -9.05 -11.60
C PRO A 20 -3.32 -8.73 -12.76
N PRO A 21 -4.52 -8.18 -12.49
CA PRO A 21 -5.15 -7.98 -11.19
C PRO A 21 -5.91 -9.23 -10.69
N ILE A 22 -5.94 -9.44 -9.37
CA ILE A 22 -6.86 -10.43 -8.78
C ILE A 22 -8.27 -9.87 -8.78
N ALA A 23 -9.23 -10.64 -9.28
CA ALA A 23 -10.65 -10.33 -9.17
C ALA A 23 -11.29 -11.11 -8.01
N LEU A 24 -12.05 -10.42 -7.14
CA LEU A 24 -12.84 -11.07 -6.09
C LEU A 24 -14.28 -11.24 -6.55
N TYR A 25 -14.82 -12.46 -6.39
CA TYR A 25 -16.20 -12.79 -6.74
C TYR A 25 -17.10 -12.86 -5.50
N LYS A 26 -18.41 -12.71 -5.73
CA LYS A 26 -19.44 -12.89 -4.71
C LYS A 26 -19.47 -14.37 -4.29
N GLY A 27 -19.15 -14.65 -3.03
CA GLY A 27 -19.08 -16.03 -2.49
C GLY A 27 -17.68 -16.48 -2.06
N ILE A 28 -16.68 -15.59 -2.15
CA ILE A 28 -15.34 -15.90 -1.62
C ILE A 28 -15.36 -16.14 -0.12
N ASN A 29 -14.43 -16.98 0.35
CA ASN A 29 -14.24 -17.28 1.77
C ASN A 29 -14.15 -15.96 2.60
N PRO A 30 -14.89 -15.86 3.72
CA PRO A 30 -14.78 -14.74 4.65
C PRO A 30 -13.34 -14.38 5.05
N ASN A 31 -12.46 -15.38 5.20
CA ASN A 31 -11.05 -15.17 5.56
C ASN A 31 -10.28 -14.47 4.45
N THR A 32 -10.47 -14.87 3.19
CA THR A 32 -9.86 -14.18 2.04
C THR A 32 -10.36 -12.73 1.96
N ARG A 33 -11.66 -12.49 2.20
CA ARG A 33 -12.19 -11.13 2.24
C ARG A 33 -11.57 -10.30 3.36
N LYS A 34 -11.42 -10.87 4.57
CA LYS A 34 -10.75 -10.24 5.70
C LYS A 34 -9.30 -9.91 5.33
N ALA A 35 -8.58 -10.84 4.72
CA ALA A 35 -7.20 -10.65 4.27
C ALA A 35 -7.07 -9.55 3.20
N VAL A 36 -7.95 -9.48 2.19
CA VAL A 36 -7.93 -8.37 1.22
C VAL A 36 -8.16 -7.03 1.92
N ASN A 37 -9.15 -6.95 2.82
CA ASN A 37 -9.42 -5.72 3.56
C ASN A 37 -8.21 -5.31 4.42
N THR A 38 -7.55 -6.26 5.07
CA THR A 38 -6.33 -6.03 5.83
C THR A 38 -5.17 -5.58 4.93
N ALA A 39 -5.00 -6.21 3.76
CA ALA A 39 -3.97 -5.82 2.79
C ALA A 39 -4.20 -4.40 2.26
N MET A 40 -5.46 -3.99 2.05
CA MET A 40 -5.82 -2.61 1.71
C MET A 40 -5.52 -1.65 2.85
N SER A 41 -5.88 -1.99 4.10
CA SER A 41 -5.61 -1.12 5.26
C SER A 41 -4.12 -0.92 5.52
N LEU A 42 -3.31 -1.95 5.23
CA LEU A 42 -1.85 -1.89 5.30
C LEU A 42 -1.22 -1.22 4.07
N ASN A 43 -2.02 -0.73 3.13
CA ASN A 43 -1.59 -0.11 1.88
C ASN A 43 -0.66 -1.01 1.04
N LEU A 44 -0.89 -2.34 1.09
CA LEU A 44 -0.12 -3.33 0.34
C LEU A 44 -0.70 -3.54 -1.06
N ILE A 45 -2.03 -3.47 -1.16
CA ILE A 45 -2.78 -3.57 -2.41
C ILE A 45 -3.70 -2.37 -2.59
N TYR A 46 -4.08 -2.09 -3.83
CA TYR A 46 -5.06 -1.07 -4.16
C TYR A 46 -6.09 -1.61 -5.16
N GLU A 47 -7.30 -1.07 -5.09
CA GLU A 47 -8.36 -1.38 -6.03
C GLU A 47 -8.14 -0.62 -7.35
N SER A 48 -7.87 -1.35 -8.42
CA SER A 48 -7.61 -0.78 -9.75
C SER A 48 -8.88 -0.61 -10.59
N ARG A 49 -9.88 -1.47 -10.35
CA ARG A 49 -11.25 -1.46 -10.90
C ARG A 49 -12.16 -2.11 -9.86
N PRO A 50 -13.49 -1.96 -9.94
CA PRO A 50 -14.41 -2.60 -9.01
C PRO A 50 -14.09 -4.10 -8.83
N HIS A 51 -13.78 -4.47 -7.59
CA HIS A 51 -13.40 -5.81 -7.16
C HIS A 51 -12.10 -6.38 -7.78
N GLN A 52 -11.25 -5.53 -8.34
CA GLN A 52 -9.97 -5.92 -8.95
C GLN A 52 -8.78 -5.24 -8.25
N TYR A 53 -7.88 -6.06 -7.69
CA TYR A 53 -6.80 -5.59 -6.82
C TYR A 53 -5.43 -5.81 -7.45
N LYS A 54 -4.52 -4.87 -7.19
CA LYS A 54 -3.12 -4.89 -7.63
C LYS A 54 -2.20 -4.54 -6.47
N LEU A 55 -0.95 -5.00 -6.53
CA LEU A 55 0.08 -4.60 -5.56
C LEU A 55 0.47 -3.14 -5.73
N ASN A 56 0.60 -2.46 -4.60
CA ASN A 56 1.29 -1.17 -4.51
C ASN A 56 2.79 -1.37 -4.22
N ASP A 57 3.56 -0.29 -4.14
CA ASP A 57 5.00 -0.32 -3.84
C ASP A 57 5.31 -1.03 -2.52
N ASN A 58 4.50 -0.84 -1.49
CA ASN A 58 4.63 -1.55 -0.21
C ASN A 58 4.36 -3.05 -0.35
N GLY A 59 3.37 -3.44 -1.17
CA GLY A 59 3.12 -4.84 -1.48
C GLY A 59 4.28 -5.48 -2.25
N MET A 60 4.91 -4.72 -3.15
CA MET A 60 6.13 -5.16 -3.83
C MET A 60 7.30 -5.31 -2.84
N ARG A 61 7.41 -4.44 -1.84
CA ARG A 61 8.41 -4.56 -0.77
C ARG A 61 8.21 -5.84 0.06
N VAL A 62 6.96 -6.23 0.33
CA VAL A 62 6.66 -7.51 0.99
C VAL A 62 7.22 -8.69 0.18
N ILE A 63 7.00 -8.70 -1.14
CA ILE A 63 7.56 -9.73 -2.03
C ILE A 63 9.10 -9.75 -1.97
N GLN A 64 9.74 -8.58 -2.00
CA GLN A 64 11.21 -8.47 -1.91
C GLN A 64 11.78 -9.00 -0.59
N LEU A 65 11.07 -8.79 0.52
CA LEU A 65 11.47 -9.28 1.84
C LEU A 65 11.16 -10.79 2.01
N GLY A 66 10.23 -11.31 1.20
CA GLY A 66 9.83 -12.71 1.15
C GLY A 66 8.70 -13.09 2.10
N SER A 67 8.30 -12.21 3.02
CA SER A 67 7.09 -12.43 3.86
C SER A 67 6.55 -11.12 4.42
N ILE A 68 5.26 -11.13 4.77
CA ILE A 68 4.61 -10.00 5.46
C ILE A 68 5.22 -9.78 6.84
N GLU A 69 5.58 -10.83 7.57
CA GLU A 69 6.17 -10.71 8.90
C GLU A 69 7.44 -9.87 8.87
N LYS A 70 8.34 -10.16 7.93
CA LYS A 70 9.57 -9.39 7.74
C LYS A 70 9.28 -7.94 7.40
N TYR A 71 8.25 -7.68 6.60
CA TYR A 71 7.81 -6.32 6.30
C TYR A 71 7.28 -5.59 7.54
N LEU A 72 6.48 -6.25 8.38
CA LEU A 72 5.96 -5.67 9.62
C LEU A 72 7.09 -5.39 10.61
N SER A 73 8.06 -6.32 10.78
CA SER A 73 9.24 -6.08 11.62
C SER A 73 10.12 -4.94 11.08
N GLU A 74 10.26 -4.80 9.75
CA GLU A 74 10.95 -3.65 9.16
C GLU A 74 10.22 -2.33 9.49
N LEU A 75 8.88 -2.31 9.43
CA LEU A 75 8.11 -1.13 9.82
C LEU A 75 8.30 -0.80 11.31
N GLU A 76 8.16 -1.77 12.20
CA GLU A 76 8.34 -1.60 13.65
C GLU A 76 9.71 -1.01 13.98
N SER A 77 10.79 -1.58 13.42
CA SER A 77 12.14 -1.07 13.64
C SER A 77 12.34 0.37 13.13
N LYS A 78 11.68 0.77 12.04
CA LYS A 78 11.72 2.16 11.55
C LYS A 78 11.00 3.12 12.49
N TYR A 79 9.93 2.68 13.14
CA TYR A 79 9.21 3.49 14.13
C TYR A 79 9.99 3.60 15.45
N GLU A 80 10.63 2.53 15.92
CA GLU A 80 11.48 2.57 17.11
C GLU A 80 12.67 3.53 16.93
N ASN A 81 13.32 3.47 15.77
CA ASN A 81 14.43 4.38 15.44
C ASN A 81 13.98 5.83 15.21
N LYS A 82 12.71 6.06 14.86
CA LYS A 82 12.10 7.41 14.73
C LYS A 82 11.52 7.94 16.03
N SER A 83 11.34 7.11 17.05
CA SER A 83 11.07 7.58 18.41
C SER A 83 12.35 8.21 18.96
N THR A 84 12.70 9.37 18.40
CA THR A 84 13.63 10.28 19.04
C THR A 84 13.04 10.60 20.38
N HIS A 85 13.57 9.95 21.42
CA HIS A 85 13.81 10.51 22.73
C HIS A 85 12.95 11.76 22.98
N ILE A 86 11.69 11.57 23.38
CA ILE A 86 11.06 12.60 24.20
C ILE A 86 11.80 12.51 25.53
N THR A 87 12.99 13.09 25.59
CA THR A 87 13.45 13.69 26.84
C THR A 87 12.38 14.70 27.16
N ASN A 88 11.42 14.27 27.98
CA ASN A 88 10.74 15.15 28.88
C ASN A 88 11.86 15.72 29.74
N HIS A 89 12.55 16.76 29.25
CA HIS A 89 13.33 17.63 30.10
C HIS A 89 12.28 18.21 31.03
N GLY A 90 12.11 17.53 32.16
CA GLY A 90 11.22 17.95 33.21
C GLY A 90 11.63 19.36 33.56
N ASN A 91 10.86 20.33 33.08
CA ASN A 91 10.87 21.65 33.65
C ASN A 91 10.09 21.51 34.96
N PHE A 92 10.70 20.84 35.92
CA PHE A 92 10.25 20.76 37.30
C PHE A 92 10.55 22.13 37.89
N VAL A 93 9.70 23.09 37.57
CA VAL A 93 9.65 24.37 38.29
C VAL A 93 8.95 24.04 39.60
N MET A 94 9.73 23.82 40.66
CA MET A 94 9.23 23.94 42.04
C MET A 94 8.95 25.43 42.28
N GLY A 95 7.81 25.88 41.78
CA GLY A 95 7.21 27.17 42.06
C GLY A 95 6.14 26.99 43.12
N ASP A 96 6.21 27.83 44.15
CA ASP A 96 5.40 27.86 45.35
C ASP A 96 3.88 27.64 45.12
N ASN A 97 3.27 26.87 46.03
CA ASN A 97 1.92 26.33 45.96
C ASN A 97 0.87 27.39 46.32
N SER A 98 0.53 28.30 45.40
CA SER A 98 -0.54 29.29 45.62
C SER A 98 -1.29 29.75 44.36
N GLY A 99 -1.62 28.85 43.45
CA GLY A 99 -2.43 29.17 42.27
C GLY A 99 -3.39 28.06 41.88
N ASN A 100 -4.70 28.34 41.96
CA ASN A 100 -5.82 27.47 41.61
C ASN A 100 -5.58 26.57 40.38
N LEU A 101 -5.46 25.26 40.61
CA LEU A 101 -5.55 24.25 39.56
C LEU A 101 -7.01 24.13 39.09
N ARG A 102 -7.38 24.91 38.06
CA ARG A 102 -8.59 24.65 37.28
C ARG A 102 -8.32 23.47 36.34
N GLN A 103 -8.56 22.27 36.84
CA GLN A 103 -8.78 21.09 36.02
C GLN A 103 -10.18 21.20 35.41
N SER A 104 -10.30 21.71 34.17
CA SER A 104 -11.56 21.70 33.44
C SER A 104 -11.83 20.26 32.96
N SER A 105 -12.66 19.55 33.72
CA SER A 105 -13.40 18.40 33.22
C SER A 105 -14.50 18.91 32.29
N ASP A 106 -14.23 19.00 30.98
CA ASP A 106 -15.29 19.27 30.03
C ASP A 106 -16.02 17.98 29.67
N SER A 107 -17.24 17.93 30.20
CA SER A 107 -18.31 17.01 29.94
C SER A 107 -18.57 16.84 28.44
N PHE A 108 -18.98 15.62 28.12
CA PHE A 108 -19.53 15.17 26.86
C PHE A 108 -20.69 16.10 26.43
N GLU A 109 -20.43 17.06 25.52
CA GLU A 109 -21.48 17.84 24.89
C GLU A 109 -21.40 17.75 23.37
N ASN A 110 -22.52 17.27 22.82
CA ASN A 110 -22.83 16.97 21.45
C ASN A 110 -22.61 18.19 20.55
N ASN A 111 -21.49 18.23 19.81
CA ASN A 111 -21.27 19.22 18.75
C ASN A 111 -20.97 18.52 17.43
N THR A 112 -21.99 18.55 16.57
CA THR A 112 -22.02 18.19 15.17
C THR A 112 -20.85 18.83 14.41
N THR A 113 -19.77 18.08 14.21
CA THR A 113 -18.67 18.51 13.34
C THR A 113 -19.08 18.26 11.90
N THR A 114 -19.47 19.33 11.20
CA THR A 114 -19.60 19.33 9.74
C THR A 114 -18.20 19.21 9.15
N ILE A 115 -17.84 18.01 8.71
CA ILE A 115 -16.61 17.76 7.97
C ILE A 115 -16.82 18.33 6.56
N ASN A 116 -16.23 19.49 6.25
CA ASN A 116 -16.15 19.98 4.88
C ASN A 116 -15.38 18.95 4.03
N PRO A 117 -15.97 18.38 2.95
CA PRO A 117 -15.23 17.50 2.08
C PRO A 117 -14.12 18.31 1.38
N SER A 118 -12.89 17.83 1.51
CA SER A 118 -11.76 18.34 0.75
C SER A 118 -12.04 18.15 -0.74
N THR A 119 -11.90 19.23 -1.49
CA THR A 119 -12.03 19.26 -2.94
C THR A 119 -11.10 18.22 -3.60
N PRO A 120 -11.57 17.49 -4.63
CA PRO A 120 -10.74 16.49 -5.30
C PRO A 120 -9.57 17.18 -6.00
N LYS A 121 -8.35 16.91 -5.55
CA LYS A 121 -7.12 17.28 -6.26
C LYS A 121 -7.12 16.58 -7.61
N ALA A 122 -7.20 17.37 -8.67
CA ALA A 122 -7.03 16.92 -10.04
C ALA A 122 -5.76 16.06 -10.17
N THR A 123 -5.94 14.84 -10.65
CA THR A 123 -4.89 13.86 -10.87
C THR A 123 -3.88 14.41 -11.88
N ARG A 124 -2.70 14.85 -11.42
CA ARG A 124 -1.55 15.11 -12.29
C ARG A 124 -1.15 13.78 -12.95
N LYS A 125 -1.53 13.60 -14.22
CA LYS A 125 -0.98 12.55 -15.09
C LYS A 125 0.53 12.75 -15.17
N ASN A 126 1.29 11.78 -14.66
CA ASN A 126 2.75 11.73 -14.84
C ASN A 126 3.06 11.63 -16.35
N PRO A 127 3.73 12.62 -16.97
CA PRO A 127 3.93 12.69 -18.42
C PRO A 127 4.87 11.59 -18.96
N ILE A 128 5.62 10.93 -18.08
CA ILE A 128 6.63 9.92 -18.42
C ILE A 128 5.99 8.63 -18.97
N ILE A 129 4.78 8.28 -18.51
CA ILE A 129 4.07 7.05 -18.94
C ILE A 129 3.58 7.16 -20.40
N SER A 130 3.37 8.37 -20.92
CA SER A 130 2.96 8.58 -22.31
C SER A 130 4.08 8.36 -23.34
N ILE A 131 5.33 8.42 -22.89
CA ILE A 131 6.52 8.28 -23.75
C ILE A 131 6.81 6.79 -23.97
N LEU A 132 6.63 5.96 -22.95
CA LEU A 132 6.92 4.52 -23.03
C LEU A 132 5.95 3.75 -23.94
N SER A 133 4.70 4.23 -24.10
CA SER A 133 3.71 3.55 -24.96
C SER A 133 4.02 3.65 -26.46
N LYS A 134 4.91 4.57 -26.87
CA LYS A 134 5.24 4.78 -28.29
C LYS A 134 6.43 3.95 -28.77
N PHE A 135 7.21 3.34 -27.87
CA PHE A 135 8.45 2.64 -28.23
C PHE A 135 8.31 1.12 -28.46
N TRP A 136 7.15 0.52 -28.21
CA TRP A 136 6.96 -0.93 -28.39
C TRP A 136 7.02 -1.38 -29.85
N TRP A 137 6.56 -0.55 -30.80
CA TRP A 137 6.62 -0.85 -32.23
C TRP A 137 8.06 -0.96 -32.76
N LEU A 138 8.99 -0.20 -32.18
CA LEU A 138 10.40 -0.18 -32.60
C LEU A 138 11.12 -1.49 -32.26
N LEU A 139 10.65 -2.24 -31.26
CA LEU A 139 11.17 -3.55 -30.90
C LEU A 139 10.52 -4.69 -31.71
N ILE A 140 9.25 -4.55 -32.10
CA ILE A 140 8.50 -5.61 -32.79
C ILE A 140 8.95 -5.79 -34.25
N ILE A 141 9.18 -4.70 -34.97
CA ILE A 141 9.56 -4.72 -36.40
C ILE A 141 10.85 -5.52 -36.68
N PRO A 142 11.99 -5.30 -35.99
CA PRO A 142 13.21 -6.04 -36.26
C PRO A 142 13.10 -7.53 -35.91
N VAL A 143 12.30 -7.89 -34.90
CA VAL A 143 12.07 -9.29 -34.52
C VAL A 143 11.30 -10.02 -35.62
N ILE A 144 10.23 -9.42 -36.14
CA ILE A 144 9.43 -10.00 -37.23
C ILE A 144 10.29 -10.14 -38.51
N ALA A 145 11.05 -9.10 -38.86
CA ALA A 145 11.94 -9.14 -40.02
C ALA A 145 13.00 -10.26 -39.91
N GLY A 146 13.59 -10.44 -38.72
CA GLY A 146 14.55 -11.51 -38.45
C GLY A 146 13.95 -12.91 -38.61
N VAL A 147 12.74 -13.14 -38.08
CA VAL A 147 12.04 -14.42 -38.20
C VAL A 147 11.71 -14.74 -39.66
N ILE A 148 11.24 -13.75 -40.43
CA ILE A 148 10.95 -13.91 -41.86
C ILE A 148 12.24 -14.28 -42.64
N LEU A 149 13.36 -13.61 -42.35
CA LEU A 149 14.63 -13.88 -43.01
C LEU A 149 15.14 -15.31 -42.74
N ILE A 150 15.01 -15.79 -41.49
CA ILE A 150 15.37 -17.15 -41.10
C ILE A 150 14.47 -18.18 -41.80
N LEU A 151 13.17 -17.90 -41.91
CA LEU A 151 12.25 -18.77 -42.64
C LEU A 151 12.62 -18.84 -44.12
N ILE A 152 12.91 -17.71 -44.77
CA ILE A 152 13.34 -17.70 -46.18
C ILE A 152 14.63 -18.50 -46.37
N GLN A 153 15.63 -18.35 -45.49
CA GLN A 153 16.88 -19.12 -45.58
C GLN A 153 16.68 -20.63 -45.37
N LYS A 154 15.63 -21.05 -44.66
CA LYS A 154 15.34 -22.47 -44.41
C LYS A 154 14.60 -23.14 -45.57
N TYR A 155 13.92 -22.36 -46.41
CA TYR A 155 13.12 -22.83 -47.54
C TYR A 155 13.81 -22.64 -48.90
N LEU A 156 15.01 -22.04 -48.92
CA LEU A 156 15.89 -21.95 -50.09
C LEU A 156 16.99 -23.00 -50.02
#